data_AF-A0A946ZWH2-F1
#
_entry.id   AF-A0A946ZWH2-F1
#
_cell.length_a   1.000
_cell.length_b   1.000
_cell.length_c   1.000
_cell.angle_alpha   90.00
_cell.angle_beta   90.00
_cell.angle_gamma   90.00
#
_symmetry.space_group_name_H-M   'P 1'
#
loop_
_entity.id
_entity.type
_entity.pdbx_description
1 polymer ?
#
loop_
_entity_poly.entity_id
_entity_poly.type
_entity_poly.pdbx_seq_one_letter_code
_entity_poly.pdbx_strand_id
1 'polypeptide(L)' 'NIRGLILTQSPRIHLGRILEQSCPDRIIADGSNYPDDIRRWRRTCQRYRIPFYSTAEIGALSLGQM' A
#
# COMPACT_ATOMS: atom_id res chain seq x y z
N ASN A 1 13.71 -9.19 -4.74
CA ASN A 1 12.99 -8.80 -3.51
C ASN A 1 12.39 -7.41 -3.71
N ILE A 2 11.09 -7.22 -3.51
CA ILE A 2 10.41 -5.94 -3.79
C ILE A 2 10.28 -5.15 -2.48
N ARG A 3 11.04 -4.06 -2.37
CA ARG A 3 11.12 -3.27 -1.13
C ARG A 3 9.85 -2.48 -0.79
N GLY A 4 9.01 -2.22 -1.79
CA GLY A 4 7.75 -1.52 -1.60
C GLY A 4 6.95 -1.45 -2.90
N LEU A 5 5.63 -1.49 -2.76
CA LEU A 5 4.69 -1.27 -3.85
C LEU A 5 3.89 0.01 -3.57
N ILE A 6 3.92 0.95 -4.52
CA ILE A 6 3.21 2.21 -4.42
C ILE A 6 1.93 2.12 -5.25
N LEU A 7 0.80 2.44 -4.63
CA LEU A 7 -0.51 2.55 -5.25
C LEU A 7 -0.82 4.04 -5.46
N THR A 8 -1.07 4.42 -6.71
CA THR A 8 -1.31 5.82 -7.10
C THR A 8 -2.54 5.90 -7.99
N GLN A 9 -3.34 6.95 -7.86
CA GLN A 9 -4.51 7.23 -8.71
C GLN A 9 -5.60 6.16 -8.63
N SER A 10 -5.85 5.62 -7.44
CA SER A 10 -6.99 4.72 -7.17
C SER A 10 -7.07 3.50 -8.10
N PRO A 11 -6.00 2.69 -8.26
CA PRO A 11 -5.97 1.64 -9.26
C PRO A 11 -6.98 0.53 -8.92
N ARG A 12 -7.71 0.07 -9.94
CA ARG A 12 -8.59 -1.10 -9.82
C ARG A 12 -7.75 -2.38 -9.89
N ILE A 13 -7.33 -2.88 -8.73
CA ILE A 13 -6.48 -4.06 -8.59
C ILE A 13 -7.02 -5.07 -7.58
N HIS A 14 -6.71 -6.34 -7.82
CA HIS A 14 -6.88 -7.40 -6.83
C HIS A 14 -5.63 -7.52 -5.95
N LEU A 15 -5.50 -6.62 -4.96
CA LEU A 15 -4.28 -6.48 -4.17
C LEU A 15 -3.81 -7.82 -3.54
N GLY A 16 -4.71 -8.64 -3.01
CA GLY A 16 -4.33 -9.93 -2.40
C GLY A 16 -3.54 -10.86 -3.34
N ARG A 17 -3.88 -10.87 -4.64
CA ARG A 17 -3.18 -11.69 -5.64
C ARG A 17 -1.76 -11.17 -5.87
N ILE A 18 -1.61 -9.84 -5.88
CA ILE A 18 -0.30 -9.21 -6.01
C ILE A 18 0.56 -9.54 -4.78
N LEU A 19 -0.01 -9.49 -3.57
CA LEU A 19 0.72 -9.80 -2.34
C LEU A 19 1.21 -11.26 -2.32
N GLU A 20 0.39 -12.21 -2.79
CA GLU A 20 0.76 -13.63 -2.89
C GLU A 20 1.89 -13.91 -3.89
N GLN A 21 1.97 -13.13 -4.96
CA GLN A 21 2.94 -13.35 -6.04
C GLN A 21 4.25 -12.58 -5.84
N SER A 22 4.17 -11.37 -5.28
CA SER A 22 5.29 -10.43 -5.23
C SER A 22 5.89 -10.26 -3.83
N CYS A 23 5.15 -10.61 -2.78
CA CYS A 23 5.57 -10.51 -1.37
C CYS A 23 6.35 -9.23 -1.05
N PRO A 24 5.78 -8.03 -1.29
CA PRO A 24 6.51 -6.79 -1.05
C PRO A 24 6.67 -6.53 0.45
N ASP A 25 7.79 -5.92 0.85
CA ASP A 25 8.07 -5.62 2.25
C ASP A 25 7.06 -4.62 2.86
N ARG A 26 6.46 -3.76 2.03
CA ARG A 26 5.47 -2.75 2.43
C ARG A 26 4.59 -2.27 1.28
N ILE A 27 3.40 -1.76 1.60
CA ILE A 27 2.49 -1.08 0.67
C ILE A 27 2.40 0.40 1.04
N ILE A 28 2.40 1.26 0.03
CA ILE A 28 2.26 2.72 0.17
C ILE A 28 1.12 3.18 -0.72
N ALA A 29 0.10 3.82 -0.16
CA ALA A 29 -0.90 4.56 -0.92
C ALA A 29 -0.54 6.05 -0.89
N ASP A 30 -0.27 6.64 -2.06
CA ASP A 30 -0.02 8.07 -2.12
C ASP A 30 -1.32 8.90 -1.90
N GLY A 31 -1.18 10.23 -1.88
CA GLY A 31 -2.27 11.16 -1.56
C GLY A 31 -3.33 11.28 -2.66
N SER A 32 -3.15 10.61 -3.80
CA SER A 32 -4.07 10.69 -4.94
C SER A 32 -5.16 9.62 -4.90
N ASN A 33 -5.17 8.75 -3.90
CA ASN A 33 -6.13 7.66 -3.80
C ASN A 33 -7.39 8.06 -3.05
N TYR A 34 -8.55 7.55 -3.46
CA TYR A 34 -9.80 7.76 -2.75
C TYR A 34 -9.76 7.11 -1.35
N PRO A 35 -10.39 7.73 -0.33
CA PRO A 35 -10.43 7.18 1.03
C PRO A 35 -10.96 5.74 1.09
N ASP A 36 -11.91 5.39 0.23
CA ASP A 36 -12.54 4.07 0.20
C ASP A 36 -11.56 2.98 -0.29
N ASP A 37 -10.75 3.31 -1.29
CA ASP A 37 -9.71 2.42 -1.80
C ASP A 37 -8.60 2.23 -0.78
N ILE A 38 -8.16 3.30 -0.11
CA ILE A 38 -7.20 3.25 1.00
C ILE A 38 -7.72 2.32 2.10
N ARG A 39 -8.98 2.48 2.53
CA ARG A 39 -9.59 1.60 3.56
C ARG A 39 -9.70 0.15 3.10
N ARG A 40 -9.96 -0.10 1.82
CA ARG A 40 -10.02 -1.46 1.25
C ARG A 40 -8.64 -2.11 1.24
N TRP A 41 -7.62 -1.43 0.74
CA TRP A 41 -6.27 -1.98 0.69
C TRP A 41 -5.65 -2.15 2.07
N ARG A 42 -5.89 -1.24 3.02
CA ARG A 42 -5.46 -1.40 4.41
C ARG A 42 -6.00 -2.69 5.02
N ARG A 43 -7.29 -2.99 4.82
CA ARG A 43 -7.90 -4.25 5.26
C ARG A 43 -7.25 -5.47 4.63
N THR A 44 -6.94 -5.41 3.33
CA THR A 44 -6.19 -6.48 2.66
C THR A 44 -4.79 -6.63 3.27
N CYS A 45 -4.02 -5.55 3.42
CA CYS A 45 -2.67 -5.62 3.98
C CYS A 45 -2.65 -6.16 5.42
N GLN A 46 -3.63 -5.79 6.24
CA GLN A 46 -3.81 -6.35 7.59
C GLN A 46 -4.00 -7.87 7.56
N ARG A 47 -4.82 -8.40 6.63
CA ARG A 47 -5.02 -9.84 6.46
C ARG A 47 -3.72 -10.57 6.10
N TYR A 48 -2.87 -9.97 5.27
CA TYR A 48 -1.58 -10.54 4.86
C TYR A 48 -0.42 -10.17 5.80
N ARG A 49 -0.68 -9.40 6.88
CA ARG A 49 0.33 -8.88 7.82
C ARG A 49 1.45 -8.08 7.13
N ILE A 50 1.11 -7.32 6.09
CA ILE A 50 2.04 -6.43 5.38
C ILE A 50 1.86 -4.99 5.87
N PRO A 51 2.95 -4.27 6.20
CA PRO A 51 2.89 -2.85 6.57
C PRO A 51 2.23 -2.00 5.48
N PHE A 52 1.33 -1.10 5.88
CA PHE A 52 0.61 -0.21 4.98
C PHE A 52 0.74 1.25 5.44
N TYR A 53 1.15 2.13 4.54
CA TYR A 53 1.29 3.56 4.78
C TYR A 53 0.41 4.35 3.81
N SER A 54 -0.19 5.45 4.28
CA SER A 54 -0.90 6.39 3.41
C SER A 54 -0.38 7.80 3.63
N THR A 55 0.11 8.43 2.56
CA THR A 55 0.58 9.83 2.64
C THR A 55 -0.57 10.83 2.80
N ALA A 56 -1.80 10.43 2.50
CA ALA A 56 -2.99 11.22 2.82
C ALA A 56 -3.20 11.38 4.34
N GLU A 57 -2.66 10.45 5.15
CA GLU A 57 -2.79 10.47 6.62
C GLU A 57 -1.55 11.01 7.31
N ILE A 58 -0.36 10.62 6.83
CA ILE A 58 0.92 10.95 7.49
C ILE A 58 1.68 12.09 6.81
N GLY A 59 1.14 12.66 5.74
CA GLY A 59 1.79 13.68 4.93
C GLY A 59 2.86 13.10 4.01
N ALA A 60 4.06 12.81 4.53
CA ALA A 60 5.17 12.30 3.73
C ALA A 60 5.79 11.04 4.37
N LEU A 61 6.25 10.12 3.52
CA LEU A 61 6.96 8.92 3.93
C LEU A 61 8.38 8.93 3.37
N SER A 62 9.38 9.02 4.24
CA SER A 62 10.79 8.92 3.86
C SER A 62 11.20 7.45 3.67
N LEU A 63 11.65 7.09 2.47
CA LEU A 63 12.03 5.71 2.13
C LEU A 63 13.50 5.37 2.47
N GLY A 64 14.35 6.38 2.72
CA GLY A 64 15.80 6.23 2.83
C GLY A 64 16.34 5.84 4.20
N GLN A 65 15.50 5.66 5.23
CA GLN A 65 15.95 5.44 6.61
C GLN A 65 15.34 4.21 7.30
N MET A 66 14.88 3.21 6.54
CA MET A 66 14.20 2.02 7.09
C MET A 66 14.71 0.71 6.49
#